data_AF-A0A528WD98-F1
#
_entry.id   AF-A0A528WD98-F1
#
_cell.length_a   1.000
_cell.length_b   1.000
_cell.length_c   1.000
_cell.angle_alpha   90.00
_cell.angle_beta   90.00
_cell.angle_gamma   90.00
#
_symmetry.space_group_name_H-M   'P 1'
#
loop_
_entity.id
_entity.type
_entity.pdbx_description
1 polymer ?
#
loop_
_entity_poly.entity_id
_entity_poly.type
_entity_poly.pdbx_seq_one_letter_code
_entity_poly.pdbx_strand_id
1 'polypeptide(L)'
;MKIAAAHKIDTRLLNAQETAGLIEGMSGSFKGAMTTPSDMRAEPWVAVPALARLAAREGVKIVENCAARTLEISAGRVSGVWTEAGHIATSSVLLAGGAWSSLFLRRHGVSIPQL
;
A
#
# COMPACT_ATOMS: atom_id res chain seq x y z
N MET A 1 -17.46 -20.55 -3.89
CA MET A 1 -17.22 -19.12 -4.22
C MET A 1 -18.10 -18.13 -3.46
N LYS A 2 -18.35 -18.31 -2.14
CA LYS A 2 -19.24 -17.37 -1.41
C LYS A 2 -18.62 -15.98 -1.24
N ILE A 3 -17.31 -15.93 -0.96
CA ILE A 3 -16.56 -14.67 -0.76
C ILE A 3 -16.48 -13.87 -2.08
N ALA A 4 -16.01 -14.49 -3.17
CA ALA A 4 -15.93 -13.81 -4.47
C ALA A 4 -17.28 -13.25 -4.93
N ALA A 5 -18.37 -14.03 -4.80
CA ALA A 5 -19.72 -13.58 -5.14
C ALA A 5 -20.18 -12.38 -4.28
N ALA A 6 -19.89 -12.39 -2.98
CA ALA A 6 -20.23 -11.28 -2.09
C ALA A 6 -19.53 -9.97 -2.49
N HIS A 7 -18.32 -10.06 -3.07
CA HIS A 7 -17.55 -8.92 -3.56
C HIS A 7 -17.70 -8.67 -5.07
N LYS A 8 -18.59 -9.39 -5.76
CA LYS A 8 -18.79 -9.31 -7.22
C LYS A 8 -17.51 -9.52 -8.04
N ILE A 9 -16.66 -10.42 -7.57
CA ILE A 9 -15.40 -10.81 -8.23
C ILE A 9 -15.66 -12.04 -9.09
N ASP A 10 -15.12 -12.06 -10.31
CA ASP A 10 -15.34 -13.08 -11.35
C ASP A 10 -14.50 -14.36 -11.15
N THR A 11 -14.14 -14.68 -9.91
CA THR A 11 -13.37 -15.87 -9.58
C THR A 11 -14.13 -17.14 -9.98
N ARG A 12 -13.44 -18.06 -10.65
CA ARG A 12 -13.93 -19.40 -10.98
C ARG A 12 -12.94 -20.50 -10.61
N LEU A 13 -13.48 -21.66 -10.26
CA LEU A 13 -12.71 -22.90 -10.11
C LEU A 13 -12.60 -23.55 -11.49
N LEU A 14 -11.42 -24.08 -11.78
CA LEU A 14 -11.10 -24.79 -13.01
C LEU A 14 -10.85 -26.25 -12.70
N ASN A 15 -11.36 -27.14 -13.53
CA ASN A 15 -10.97 -28.55 -13.50
C ASN A 15 -9.55 -28.73 -14.09
N ALA A 16 -9.03 -29.96 -14.06
CA ALA A 16 -7.70 -30.29 -14.56
C ALA A 16 -7.48 -29.90 -16.04
N GLN A 17 -8.49 -30.13 -16.89
CA GLN A 17 -8.42 -29.82 -18.33
C GLN A 17 -8.42 -28.31 -18.57
N GLU A 18 -9.31 -27.57 -17.92
CA GLU A 18 -9.36 -26.10 -18.00
C GLU A 18 -8.06 -25.46 -17.48
N THR A 19 -7.45 -26.05 -16.45
CA THR A 19 -6.17 -25.59 -15.89
C THR A 19 -5.03 -25.77 -16.88
N ALA A 20 -4.92 -26.96 -17.49
CA ALA A 20 -3.92 -27.23 -18.51
C ALA A 20 -4.08 -26.36 -19.76
N GLY A 21 -5.32 -26.02 -20.12
CA GLY A 21 -5.60 -25.09 -21.21
C GLY A 21 -5.28 -23.62 -20.90
N LEU A 22 -5.23 -23.23 -19.62
CA LEU A 22 -4.93 -21.85 -19.21
C LEU A 22 -3.42 -21.59 -19.07
N ILE A 23 -2.64 -22.59 -18.63
CA ILE A 23 -1.20 -22.46 -18.40
C ILE A 23 -0.45 -23.32 -19.42
N GLU A 24 -0.05 -22.70 -20.53
CA GLU A 24 0.77 -23.36 -21.55
C GLU A 24 2.15 -23.75 -21.00
N GLY A 25 2.63 -24.94 -21.38
CA GLY A 25 3.96 -25.42 -20.96
C GLY A 25 4.05 -25.91 -19.51
N MET A 26 2.91 -26.16 -18.87
CA MET A 26 2.85 -26.68 -17.49
C MET A 26 3.58 -28.03 -17.37
N SER A 27 4.54 -28.13 -16.44
CA SER A 27 5.44 -29.28 -16.30
C SER A 27 4.79 -30.53 -15.66
N GLY A 28 3.53 -30.47 -15.25
CA GLY A 28 2.83 -31.55 -14.58
C GLY A 28 1.32 -31.42 -14.65
N SER A 29 0.60 -32.45 -14.20
CA SER A 29 -0.85 -32.42 -14.10
C SER A 29 -1.29 -31.96 -12.71
N PHE A 30 -2.31 -31.10 -12.68
CA PHE A 30 -2.92 -30.60 -11.46
C PHE A 30 -4.40 -30.96 -11.44
N LYS A 31 -4.99 -31.16 -10.25
CA LYS A 31 -6.41 -31.49 -10.10
C LYS A 31 -7.34 -30.39 -10.60
N GLY A 32 -6.85 -29.16 -10.61
CA GLY A 32 -7.58 -27.96 -10.96
C GLY A 32 -6.83 -26.72 -10.51
N ALA A 33 -7.43 -25.56 -10.72
CA ALA A 33 -6.93 -24.27 -10.31
C ALA A 33 -8.07 -23.33 -9.91
N MET A 34 -7.72 -22.15 -9.43
CA MET A 34 -8.63 -21.05 -9.21
C MET A 34 -8.08 -19.85 -9.96
N THR A 35 -8.94 -19.16 -10.72
CA THR A 35 -8.57 -17.94 -11.44
C THR A 35 -9.61 -16.87 -11.19
N THR A 36 -9.15 -15.63 -11.07
CA THR A 36 -9.97 -14.42 -11.14
C THR A 36 -9.53 -13.69 -12.40
N PRO A 37 -10.22 -13.85 -13.54
CA PRO A 37 -9.78 -13.27 -14.81
C PRO A 37 -9.64 -11.74 -14.76
N SER A 38 -10.42 -11.07 -13.90
CA SER A 38 -10.30 -9.62 -13.68
C SER A 38 -9.12 -9.18 -12.80
N ASP A 39 -8.37 -10.11 -12.18
CA ASP A 39 -7.17 -9.76 -11.43
C ASP A 39 -6.14 -9.12 -12.37
N MET A 40 -5.51 -8.05 -11.90
CA MET A 40 -4.47 -7.32 -12.62
C MET A 40 -3.20 -7.22 -11.79
N ARG A 41 -2.09 -6.87 -12.47
CA ARG A 41 -0.82 -6.56 -11.83
C ARG A 41 -0.51 -5.07 -12.02
N ALA A 42 -0.36 -4.35 -10.93
CA ALA A 42 0.25 -3.02 -10.94
C ALA A 42 1.76 -3.16 -10.70
N GLU A 43 2.57 -2.83 -11.69
CA GLU A 43 4.02 -2.79 -11.52
C GLU A 43 4.41 -1.60 -10.63
N PRO A 44 4.96 -1.79 -9.42
CA PRO A 44 5.13 -0.71 -8.45
C PRO A 44 5.96 0.46 -8.97
N TRP A 45 7.03 0.16 -9.73
CA TRP A 45 7.93 1.16 -10.32
C TRP A 45 7.29 1.99 -11.44
N VAL A 46 6.13 1.56 -11.94
CA VAL A 46 5.34 2.32 -12.92
C VAL A 46 4.19 3.03 -12.21
N ALA A 47 3.43 2.31 -11.40
CA ALA A 47 2.20 2.80 -10.77
C ALA A 47 2.47 3.92 -9.74
N VAL A 48 3.43 3.72 -8.83
CA VAL A 48 3.70 4.70 -7.76
C VAL A 48 4.22 6.03 -8.32
N PRO A 49 5.22 6.05 -9.23
CA PRO A 49 5.65 7.31 -9.85
C PRO A 49 4.56 7.97 -10.70
N ALA A 50 3.66 7.21 -11.33
CA ALA A 50 2.54 7.79 -12.07
C ALA A 50 1.58 8.54 -11.14
N LEU A 51 1.24 7.96 -9.98
CA LEU A 51 0.43 8.60 -8.95
C LEU A 51 1.13 9.83 -8.36
N ALA A 52 2.43 9.73 -8.06
CA ALA A 52 3.22 10.86 -7.55
C ALA A 52 3.22 12.04 -8.52
N ARG A 53 3.42 11.78 -9.82
CA ARG A 53 3.34 12.81 -10.87
C ARG A 53 1.94 13.42 -10.99
N LEU A 54 0.88 12.62 -10.83
CA LEU A 54 -0.49 13.14 -10.81
C LEU A 54 -0.70 14.07 -9.61
N ALA A 55 -0.34 13.63 -8.41
CA ALA A 55 -0.45 14.45 -7.19
C ALA A 55 0.34 15.76 -7.32
N ALA A 56 1.56 15.72 -7.85
CA ALA A 56 2.36 16.92 -8.08
C ALA A 56 1.70 17.90 -9.06
N ARG A 57 1.03 17.41 -10.13
CA ARG A 57 0.26 18.25 -11.06
C ARG A 57 -0.96 18.91 -10.38
N GLU A 58 -1.55 18.24 -9.39
CA GLU A 58 -2.62 18.80 -8.56
C GLU A 58 -2.10 19.72 -7.43
N GLY A 59 -0.80 20.06 -7.44
CA GLY A 59 -0.20 21.01 -6.50
C GLY A 59 0.36 20.41 -5.21
N VAL A 60 0.38 19.08 -5.08
CA VAL A 60 1.00 18.42 -3.93
C VAL A 60 2.52 18.61 -3.97
N LYS A 61 3.10 19.03 -2.83
CA LYS A 61 4.55 19.09 -2.65
C LYS A 61 5.07 17.73 -2.21
N ILE A 62 5.97 17.14 -3.00
CA ILE A 62 6.65 15.88 -2.68
C ILE A 62 8.10 16.22 -2.35
N VAL A 63 8.54 15.84 -1.16
CA VAL A 63 9.92 16.02 -0.70
C VAL A 63 10.52 14.65 -0.44
N GLU A 64 11.38 14.22 -1.35
CA GLU A 64 12.12 12.96 -1.23
C GLU A 64 13.44 13.18 -0.48
N ASN A 65 14.12 12.09 -0.10
CA ASN A 65 15.39 12.14 0.64
C ASN A 65 15.32 13.01 1.91
N CYS A 66 14.15 13.00 2.57
CA CYS A 66 13.87 13.82 3.74
C CYS A 66 13.10 13.00 4.78
N ALA A 67 13.79 12.55 5.83
CA ALA A 67 13.15 11.80 6.89
C ALA A 67 12.30 12.71 7.80
N ALA A 68 11.04 12.31 8.03
CA ALA A 68 10.25 12.83 9.14
C ALA A 68 10.78 12.22 10.46
N ARG A 69 11.23 13.07 11.39
CA ARG A 69 11.94 12.63 12.61
C ARG A 69 11.04 12.56 13.84
N THR A 70 10.13 13.52 14.03
CA THR A 70 9.21 13.56 15.18
C THR A 70 8.04 14.50 14.91
N LEU A 71 6.91 14.26 15.55
CA LEU A 71 5.84 15.26 15.65
C LEU A 71 6.24 16.34 16.66
N GLU A 72 5.85 17.59 16.37
CA GLU A 72 5.74 18.65 17.35
C GLU A 72 4.33 18.63 17.94
N ILE A 73 4.24 18.62 19.28
CA ILE A 73 2.98 18.60 20.02
C ILE A 73 2.92 19.84 20.92
N SER A 74 1.90 20.67 20.73
CA SER A 74 1.63 21.86 21.56
C SER A 74 0.25 21.73 22.19
N ALA A 75 0.17 21.91 23.51
CA ALA A 75 -1.08 21.77 24.28
C ALA A 75 -1.85 20.46 23.97
N GLY A 76 -1.12 19.35 23.81
CA GLY A 76 -1.70 18.03 23.53
C GLY A 76 -2.19 17.84 22.08
N ARG A 77 -1.90 18.76 21.16
CA ARG A 77 -2.27 18.67 19.74
C ARG A 77 -1.05 18.74 18.83
N VAL A 78 -1.13 18.11 17.67
CA VAL A 78 -0.12 18.27 16.62
C VAL A 78 -0.04 19.73 16.20
N SER A 79 1.17 20.28 16.19
CA SER A 79 1.50 21.62 15.72
C SER A 79 2.54 21.62 14.59
N GLY A 80 3.21 20.49 14.35
CA GLY A 80 4.08 20.34 13.22
C GLY A 80 4.82 19.01 13.13
N VAL A 81 5.74 18.92 12.17
CA VAL A 81 6.63 17.79 11.94
C VAL A 81 8.05 18.30 11.76
N TRP A 82 8.97 17.77 12.55
CA TRP A 82 10.39 17.99 12.36
C TRP A 82 10.93 17.00 11.32
N THR A 83 11.60 17.54 10.30
CA THR A 83 12.21 16.78 9.21
C THR A 83 13.69 17.12 9.08
N GLU A 84 14.42 16.38 8.24
CA GLU A 84 15.82 16.72 7.88
C GLU A 84 15.96 18.06 7.16
N ALA A 85 14.91 18.50 6.46
CA ALA A 85 14.87 19.79 5.78
C ALA A 85 14.34 20.93 6.66
N GLY A 86 14.07 20.67 7.95
CA GLY A 86 13.53 21.65 8.90
C GLY A 86 12.09 21.37 9.33
N HIS A 87 11.47 22.39 9.92
CA HIS A 87 10.15 22.28 10.52
C HIS A 87 9.02 22.54 9.51
N ILE A 88 8.00 21.67 9.52
CA ILE A 88 6.77 21.84 8.75
C ILE A 88 5.62 22.08 9.74
N ALA A 89 5.15 23.33 9.83
CA ALA A 89 4.00 23.68 10.65
C ALA A 89 2.72 23.05 10.07
N THR A 90 2.01 22.24 10.87
CA THR A 90 0.76 21.60 10.48
C THR A 90 -0.06 21.21 11.71
N SER A 91 -1.38 21.27 11.61
CA SER A 91 -2.28 20.80 12.66
C SER A 91 -2.69 19.33 12.51
N SER A 92 -2.25 18.65 11.44
CA SER A 92 -2.65 17.27 11.13
C SER A 92 -1.57 16.54 10.34
N VAL A 93 -1.41 15.24 10.65
CA VAL A 93 -0.43 14.35 10.01
C VAL A 93 -1.07 12.99 9.79
N LEU A 94 -0.90 12.45 8.58
CA LEU A 94 -1.20 11.05 8.26
C LEU A 94 0.11 10.27 8.18
N LEU A 95 0.27 9.28 9.05
CA LEU A 95 1.44 8.40 9.01
C LEU A 95 1.22 7.27 8.00
N ALA A 96 1.89 7.36 6.85
CA ALA A 96 1.95 6.31 5.83
C ALA A 96 3.34 5.65 5.78
N GLY A 97 3.96 5.43 6.95
CA GLY A 97 5.37 5.02 7.09
C GLY A 97 5.67 3.54 6.85
N GLY A 98 4.69 2.73 6.44
CA GLY A 98 4.87 1.29 6.25
C GLY A 98 5.48 0.61 7.48
N ALA A 99 6.49 -0.24 7.27
CA ALA A 99 7.20 -0.96 8.34
C ALA A 99 7.84 -0.04 9.41
N TRP A 100 8.09 1.23 9.11
CA TRP A 100 8.67 2.18 10.06
C TRP A 100 7.64 2.89 10.94
N SER A 101 6.35 2.66 10.73
CA SER A 101 5.28 3.33 11.49
C SER A 101 5.40 3.09 13.00
N SER A 102 5.63 1.84 13.42
CA SER A 102 5.81 1.49 14.85
C SER A 102 7.01 2.22 15.45
N LEU A 103 8.12 2.35 14.71
CA LEU A 103 9.30 3.07 15.18
C LEU A 103 9.02 4.56 15.40
N PHE A 104 8.33 5.21 14.46
CA PHE A 104 7.98 6.62 14.56
C PHE A 104 7.03 6.88 15.74
N LEU A 105 5.99 6.06 15.90
CA LEU A 105 4.93 6.24 16.89
C LEU A 105 5.36 5.94 18.33
N ARG A 106 6.34 5.06 18.55
CA ARG A 106 6.85 4.73 19.89
C ARG A 106 7.32 5.96 20.67
N ARG A 107 7.93 6.96 19.99
CA ARG A 107 8.34 8.23 20.62
C ARG A 107 7.15 9.03 21.16
N HIS A 108 5.98 8.83 20.60
CA HIS A 108 4.74 9.51 20.97
C HIS A 108 3.86 8.64 21.89
N GLY A 109 4.38 7.55 22.43
CA GLY A 109 3.64 6.65 23.33
C GLY A 109 2.50 5.89 22.64
N VAL A 110 2.46 5.89 21.31
CA VAL A 110 1.42 5.20 20.53
C VAL A 110 1.96 3.84 20.11
N SER A 111 1.22 2.79 20.47
CA SER A 111 1.51 1.41 20.07
C SER A 111 0.52 0.97 19.00
N ILE A 112 1.02 0.34 17.94
CA ILE A 112 0.23 -0.27 16.88
C ILE A 112 0.62 -1.74 16.71
N PRO A 113 -0.29 -2.63 16.30
CA PRO A 113 -0.01 -4.05 16.12
C PRO A 113 0.69 -4.32 14.78
N GLN A 114 1.84 -3.70 14.58
CA GLN A 114 2.65 -3.82 13.37
C GLN A 114 4.10 -4.20 13.75
N LEU A 115 4.61 -5.24 13.07
CA LEU A 115 5.90 -5.91 13.31
C LEU A 115 7.07 -4.91 13.40
#